data_AF-A0A316FHP7-F1
#
_entry.id   AF-A0A316FHP7-F1
#
_cell.length_a   1.000
_cell.length_b   1.000
_cell.length_c   1.000
_cell.angle_alpha   90.00
_cell.angle_beta   90.00
_cell.angle_gamma   90.00
#
_symmetry.space_group_name_H-M   'P 1'
#
loop_
_entity.id
_entity.type
_entity.pdbx_description
1 polymer ?
#
loop_
_entity_poly.entity_id
_entity_poly.type
_entity_poly.pdbx_seq_one_letter_code
_entity_poly.pdbx_strand_id
1 'polypeptide(L)'
;MTGDRHVTPYRTAPHHPGPSFTTELDSAFRAARRLGLWLNTSAAAGVDEYLAQGARIYHGVSRRGPVGGDGRHNHISTRAALRTYDRPLHMLVERLYRSGTRPG
;
A
#
# COMPACT_ATOMS: atom_id res chain seq x y z
N MET A 1 23.50 53.10 -20.54
CA MET A 1 22.08 52.82 -20.31
C MET A 1 21.67 51.66 -21.20
N THR A 2 20.80 50.79 -20.68
CA THR A 2 20.11 49.68 -21.37
C THR A 2 20.98 48.43 -21.63
N GLY A 3 20.70 47.25 -21.10
CA GLY A 3 19.63 46.81 -20.21
C GLY A 3 19.91 45.38 -19.77
N ASP A 4 20.07 45.22 -18.45
CA ASP A 4 20.11 43.94 -17.76
C ASP A 4 18.66 43.42 -17.67
N ARG A 5 18.39 42.24 -18.22
CA ARG A 5 17.14 41.49 -17.96
C ARG A 5 17.47 40.03 -17.74
N HIS A 6 18.13 39.79 -16.62
CA HIS A 6 18.13 38.50 -15.95
C HIS A 6 16.68 38.16 -15.54
N VAL A 7 15.97 37.42 -16.39
CA VAL A 7 14.67 36.85 -16.07
C VAL A 7 14.90 35.69 -15.11
N THR A 8 14.77 35.93 -13.81
CA THR A 8 14.58 34.86 -12.84
C THR A 8 13.18 34.28 -13.04
N PRO A 9 13.02 33.00 -13.43
CA PRO A 9 11.73 32.35 -13.24
C PRO A 9 11.52 32.20 -11.74
N TYR A 10 10.37 32.69 -11.26
CA TYR A 10 9.87 32.35 -9.93
C TYR A 10 9.88 30.82 -9.82
N ARG A 11 10.79 30.30 -8.99
CA ARG A 11 10.80 28.91 -8.55
C ARG A 11 9.56 28.71 -7.69
N THR A 12 8.43 28.38 -8.31
CA THR A 12 7.34 27.71 -7.62
C THR A 12 7.94 26.45 -7.02
N ALA A 13 8.04 26.41 -5.69
CA ALA A 13 8.31 25.17 -4.99
C ALA A 13 7.33 24.12 -5.53
N PRO A 14 7.76 22.88 -5.83
CA PRO A 14 6.81 21.85 -6.19
C PRO A 14 5.80 21.76 -5.04
N HIS A 15 4.52 21.99 -5.34
CA HIS A 15 3.45 21.47 -4.51
C HIS A 15 3.80 20.00 -4.30
N HIS A 16 4.19 19.60 -3.09
CA HIS A 16 4.44 18.20 -2.78
C HIS A 16 3.11 17.49 -3.00
N PRO A 17 2.91 16.78 -4.12
CA PRO A 17 1.71 16.01 -4.30
C PRO A 17 1.84 14.92 -3.24
N GLY A 18 0.82 14.72 -2.41
CA GLY A 18 0.79 13.53 -1.57
C GLY A 18 1.15 12.30 -2.42
N PRO A 19 1.83 11.30 -1.84
CA PRO A 19 2.30 10.15 -2.60
C PRO A 19 1.15 9.52 -3.41
N SER A 20 1.41 9.18 -4.66
CA SER A 20 0.47 8.37 -5.46
C SER A 20 0.15 7.06 -4.73
N PHE A 21 -1.00 6.45 -4.99
CA PHE A 21 -1.37 5.15 -4.41
C PHE A 21 -0.23 4.13 -4.52
N THR A 22 0.43 4.06 -5.68
CA THR A 22 1.58 3.19 -5.94
C THR A 22 2.75 3.48 -4.99
N THR A 23 3.09 4.76 -4.80
CA THR A 23 4.17 5.16 -3.89
C THR A 23 3.86 4.81 -2.43
N GLU A 24 2.61 4.99 -1.99
CA GLU A 24 2.18 4.59 -0.65
C GLU A 24 2.22 3.07 -0.47
N LEU A 25 1.78 2.32 -1.49
CA LEU A 25 1.78 0.86 -1.49
C LEU A 25 3.21 0.29 -1.42
N ASP A 26 4.13 0.82 -2.21
CA ASP A 26 5.55 0.44 -2.14
C ASP A 26 6.15 0.74 -0.76
N SER A 27 5.79 1.89 -0.18
CA SER A 27 6.27 2.27 1.15
C SER A 27 5.72 1.34 2.23
N ALA A 28 4.44 0.98 2.16
CA ALA A 28 3.80 0.01 3.05
C ALA A 28 4.45 -1.38 2.92
N PHE A 29 4.65 -1.86 1.69
CA PHE A 29 5.30 -3.14 1.44
C PHE A 29 6.72 -3.19 2.01
N ARG A 30 7.53 -2.15 1.77
CA ARG A 30 8.89 -2.06 2.34
C ARG A 30 8.86 -2.03 3.87
N ALA A 31 7.91 -1.33 4.48
CA ALA A 31 7.74 -1.31 5.93
C ALA A 31 7.35 -2.70 6.48
N ALA A 32 6.39 -3.36 5.85
CA ALA A 32 5.96 -4.71 6.21
C ALA A 32 7.13 -5.71 6.15
N ARG A 33 7.97 -5.63 5.12
CA ARG A 33 9.20 -6.45 5.02
C ARG A 33 10.18 -6.18 6.16
N ARG A 34 10.43 -4.91 6.50
CA ARG A 34 11.33 -4.55 7.61
C ARG A 34 10.81 -5.05 8.96
N LEU A 35 9.49 -5.10 9.13
CA LEU A 35 8.82 -5.60 10.33
C LEU A 35 8.71 -7.14 10.37
N GLY A 36 9.18 -7.84 9.34
CA GLY A 36 9.04 -9.30 9.26
C GLY A 36 7.58 -9.76 9.08
N LEU A 37 6.71 -8.89 8.58
CA LEU A 37 5.36 -9.29 8.22
C LEU A 37 5.38 -10.11 6.93
N TRP A 38 4.46 -11.05 6.83
CA TRP A 38 4.18 -11.85 5.63
C TRP A 38 5.30 -12.83 5.26
N LEU A 39 6.26 -13.05 6.16
CA LEU A 39 7.29 -14.07 6.00
C LEU A 39 6.65 -15.41 5.66
N ASN A 40 7.27 -16.11 4.70
CA ASN A 40 6.81 -17.40 4.19
C ASN A 40 5.34 -17.37 3.70
N THR A 41 4.96 -16.31 2.99
CA THR A 41 3.68 -16.21 2.28
C THR A 41 3.89 -15.61 0.89
N SER A 42 2.93 -15.77 -0.03
CA SER A 42 3.01 -15.15 -1.36
C SER A 42 3.10 -13.62 -1.27
N ALA A 43 2.51 -13.01 -0.24
CA ALA A 43 2.55 -11.56 -0.03
C ALA A 43 3.97 -11.01 0.23
N ALA A 44 4.94 -11.85 0.62
CA ALA A 44 6.34 -11.42 0.74
C ALA A 44 7.09 -11.41 -0.60
N ALA A 45 6.54 -12.04 -1.65
CA ALA A 45 7.21 -12.17 -2.94
C ALA A 45 7.31 -10.86 -3.72
N GLY A 46 6.37 -9.93 -3.51
CA GLY A 46 6.35 -8.65 -4.21
C GLY A 46 5.17 -7.78 -3.83
N VAL A 47 5.21 -6.51 -4.23
CA VAL A 47 4.20 -5.50 -3.92
C VAL A 47 2.82 -5.85 -4.52
N ASP A 48 2.79 -6.50 -5.68
CA ASP A 48 1.55 -6.93 -6.33
C ASP A 48 0.86 -8.06 -5.56
N GLU A 49 1.62 -9.08 -5.16
CA GLU A 49 1.08 -10.17 -4.32
C GLU A 49 0.71 -9.67 -2.92
N TYR A 50 1.45 -8.70 -2.39
CA TYR A 50 1.11 -8.03 -1.13
C TYR A 50 -0.27 -7.35 -1.20
N LEU A 51 -0.52 -6.55 -2.25
CA LEU A 51 -1.82 -5.95 -2.48
C LEU A 51 -2.91 -7.02 -2.70
N ALA A 52 -2.64 -8.02 -3.55
CA ALA A 52 -3.59 -9.07 -3.88
C ALA A 52 -4.00 -9.89 -2.65
N GLN A 53 -3.05 -10.25 -1.77
CA GLN A 53 -3.37 -10.94 -0.52
C GLN A 53 -4.16 -10.05 0.43
N GLY A 54 -3.78 -8.77 0.55
CA GLY A 54 -4.52 -7.79 1.33
C GLY A 54 -5.98 -7.68 0.89
N ALA A 55 -6.22 -7.58 -0.42
CA ALA A 55 -7.56 -7.55 -1.00
C ALA A 55 -8.33 -8.85 -0.72
N ARG A 56 -7.73 -10.03 -0.93
CA ARG A 56 -8.36 -11.32 -0.62
C ARG A 56 -8.78 -11.43 0.85
N ILE A 57 -7.91 -11.01 1.78
CA ILE A 57 -8.22 -11.03 3.22
C ILE A 57 -9.29 -10.00 3.57
N TYR A 58 -9.24 -8.81 2.99
CA TYR A 58 -10.22 -7.74 3.21
C TYR A 58 -11.63 -8.15 2.78
N HIS A 59 -11.74 -8.87 1.65
CA HIS A 59 -13.02 -9.42 1.17
C HIS A 59 -13.39 -10.76 1.82
N GLY A 60 -12.57 -11.32 2.71
CA GLY A 60 -12.86 -12.56 3.42
C GLY A 60 -12.80 -13.82 2.57
N VAL A 61 -12.13 -13.78 1.41
CA VAL A 61 -11.96 -14.93 0.50
C VAL A 61 -10.60 -15.61 0.64
N SER A 62 -9.76 -15.16 1.57
CA SER A 62 -8.45 -15.75 1.83
C SER A 62 -8.58 -17.03 2.65
N ARG A 63 -7.87 -18.09 2.25
CA ARG A 63 -7.71 -19.29 3.07
C ARG A 63 -6.75 -18.98 4.23
N ARG A 64 -7.08 -19.46 5.43
CA ARG A 64 -6.21 -19.37 6.60
C ARG A 64 -5.12 -20.44 6.57
N GLY A 65 -3.87 -20.01 6.74
CA GLY A 65 -2.70 -20.88 6.93
C GLY A 65 -2.26 -20.95 8.41
N PRO A 66 -1.10 -21.57 8.69
CA PRO A 66 -0.51 -21.61 10.03
C PRO A 66 0.15 -20.29 10.42
N VAL A 67 0.46 -20.13 11.73
CA VAL A 67 1.34 -19.06 12.21
C VAL A 67 2.71 -19.22 11.56
N GLY A 68 3.27 -18.14 11.03
CA GLY A 68 4.52 -18.18 10.26
C GLY A 68 4.36 -18.59 8.79
N GLY A 69 3.14 -18.84 8.30
CA GLY A 69 2.84 -19.05 6.89
C GLY A 69 3.15 -20.45 6.35
N ASP A 70 2.55 -20.81 5.21
CA ASP A 70 2.73 -22.10 4.50
C ASP A 70 3.36 -21.93 3.10
N GLY A 71 4.01 -20.79 2.85
CA GLY A 71 4.50 -20.36 1.54
C GLY A 71 3.45 -19.63 0.71
N ARG A 72 2.16 -19.68 1.08
CA ARG A 72 1.05 -19.04 0.33
C ARG A 72 0.17 -18.18 1.23
N HIS A 73 -0.33 -18.75 2.31
CA HIS A 73 -1.30 -18.18 3.23
C HIS A 73 -0.64 -17.78 4.55
N ASN A 74 -1.22 -16.79 5.20
CA ASN A 74 -0.88 -16.38 6.55
C ASN A 74 -1.92 -16.93 7.55
N HIS A 75 -1.63 -16.85 8.86
CA HIS A 75 -2.59 -17.16 9.93
C HIS A 75 -3.74 -16.16 10.04
N ILE A 76 -3.65 -15.03 9.33
CA ILE A 76 -4.73 -14.04 9.23
C ILE A 76 -5.54 -14.26 7.95
N SER A 77 -6.87 -14.19 8.08
CA SER A 77 -7.79 -14.44 6.96
C SER A 77 -9.06 -13.56 7.01
N THR A 78 -9.10 -12.56 7.90
CA THR A 78 -10.24 -11.65 8.05
C THR A 78 -9.82 -10.20 7.93
N ARG A 79 -10.74 -9.34 7.47
CA ARG A 79 -10.55 -7.87 7.40
C ARG A 79 -10.11 -7.28 8.75
N ALA A 80 -10.71 -7.73 9.85
CA ALA A 80 -10.37 -7.27 11.18
C ALA A 80 -8.94 -7.68 11.58
N ALA A 81 -8.54 -8.92 11.28
CA ALA A 81 -7.18 -9.38 11.53
C ALA A 81 -6.16 -8.61 10.67
N LEU A 82 -6.47 -8.32 9.41
CA LEU A 82 -5.62 -7.49 8.54
C LEU A 82 -5.42 -6.09 9.12
N ARG A 83 -6.47 -5.45 9.64
CA ARG A 83 -6.38 -4.13 10.26
C ARG A 83 -5.40 -4.09 11.43
N THR A 84 -5.34 -5.16 12.22
CA THR A 84 -4.45 -5.29 13.38
C THR A 84 -3.03 -5.67 12.95
N TYR A 85 -2.91 -6.60 12.00
CA TYR A 85 -1.63 -7.18 11.59
C TYR A 85 -0.82 -6.27 10.65
N ASP A 86 -1.48 -5.67 9.65
CA ASP A 86 -0.87 -4.77 8.68
C ASP A 86 -1.84 -3.60 8.38
N ARG A 87 -1.85 -2.65 9.31
CA ARG A 87 -2.73 -1.48 9.25
C ARG A 87 -2.52 -0.62 7.99
N PRO A 88 -1.29 -0.34 7.53
CA PRO A 88 -1.06 0.38 6.27
C PRO A 88 -1.72 -0.31 5.07
N LEU A 89 -1.54 -1.63 4.90
CA LEU A 89 -2.20 -2.36 3.82
C LEU A 89 -3.72 -2.31 3.93
N HIS A 90 -4.24 -2.49 5.14
CA HIS A 90 -5.68 -2.38 5.38
C HIS A 90 -6.25 -1.03 4.92
N MET A 91 -5.58 0.08 5.26
CA MET A 91 -6.04 1.42 4.88
C MET A 91 -5.98 1.65 3.37
N LEU A 92 -4.94 1.14 2.70
CA LEU A 92 -4.81 1.23 1.25
C LEU A 92 -5.92 0.46 0.52
N VAL A 93 -6.16 -0.79 0.95
CA VAL A 93 -7.23 -1.63 0.40
C VAL A 93 -8.61 -1.02 0.71
N GLU A 94 -8.83 -0.53 1.93
CA GLU A 94 -10.06 0.16 2.29
C GLU A 94 -10.29 1.39 1.42
N ARG A 95 -9.27 2.22 1.20
CA ARG A 95 -9.38 3.40 0.32
C ARG A 95 -9.77 3.00 -1.09
N LEU A 96 -9.09 1.99 -1.67
CA LEU A 96 -9.33 1.51 -3.04
C LEU A 96 -10.79 1.05 -3.26
N TYR A 97 -11.36 0.31 -2.31
CA TYR A 97 -12.72 -0.25 -2.44
C TYR A 97 -13.82 0.65 -1.85
N ARG A 98 -13.49 1.60 -0.97
CA ARG A 98 -14.44 2.60 -0.45
C ARG A 98 -14.65 3.74 -1.44
N SER A 99 -13.65 4.11 -2.25
CA SER A 99 -13.82 5.10 -3.32
C SER A 99 -14.60 4.58 -4.54
N GLY A 100 -15.22 3.40 -4.44
CA GLY A 100 -16.16 2.86 -5.43
C GLY A 100 -17.55 3.51 -5.46
N THR A 101 -17.70 4.76 -5.00
CA THR A 101 -18.89 5.56 -5.29
C THR A 101 -18.80 6.00 -6.76
N ARG A 102 -19.69 5.47 -7.61
CA ARG A 102 -19.79 5.79 -9.05
C ARG A 102 -19.76 7.32 -9.25
N PRO A 103 -19.02 7.86 -10.24
CA PRO A 103 -19.40 9.15 -10.79
C PRO A 103 -20.79 8.97 -11.41
N GLY A 104 -21.74 9.78 -10.92
CA GLY A 104 -23.03 9.97 -11.57
C GLY A 104 -22.88 10.77 -12.86
#